data_AF-A0A520JHP4-F1
#
_entry.id   AF-A0A520JHP4-F1
#
_cell.length_a   1.000
_cell.length_b   1.000
_cell.length_c   1.000
_cell.angle_alpha   90.00
_cell.angle_beta   90.00
_cell.angle_gamma   90.00
#
_symmetry.space_group_name_H-M   'P 1'
#
loop_
_entity.id
_entity.type
_entity.pdbx_description
1 polymer ?
#
loop_
_entity_poly.entity_id
_entity_poly.type
_entity_poly.pdbx_seq_one_letter_code
_entity_poly.pdbx_strand_id
1 'polypeptide(L)'
;MTGLSSTERDAVAQAGAAPMLAQVEAWAAVNSGTRNLSGLSTMANRLADAFAALPGDLALIPPAPAESVAADGSVSTLDHGHHLHLSVRPEAPVRMLFTGHMDTVYPADHPFQRLRTLGDGTINGPGVADMKGGLAVMLAALRAVEATGSPIGYDVVINSDEETGSVSSAALLASAARGKVAA
;
A
#
# COMPACT_ATOMS: atom_id res chain seq x y z
N MET A 1 20.12 -11.34 22.71
CA MET A 1 19.33 -11.53 21.48
C MET A 1 19.45 -12.99 21.09
N THR A 2 18.39 -13.76 21.26
CA THR A 2 18.26 -15.08 20.62
C THR A 2 18.12 -14.84 19.11
N GLY A 3 18.86 -15.57 18.29
CA GLY A 3 18.74 -15.47 16.83
C GLY A 3 17.38 -15.98 16.34
N LEU A 4 17.08 -15.73 15.06
CA LEU A 4 15.88 -16.24 14.39
C LEU A 4 15.83 -17.78 14.50
N SER A 5 14.64 -18.34 14.67
CA SER A 5 14.34 -19.77 14.53
C SER A 5 14.52 -20.26 13.08
N SER A 6 14.43 -21.57 12.85
CA SER A 6 14.44 -22.12 11.48
C SER A 6 13.27 -21.59 10.65
N THR A 7 12.06 -21.62 11.20
CA THR A 7 10.84 -21.14 10.54
C THR A 7 10.95 -19.66 10.17
N GLU A 8 11.48 -18.82 11.06
CA GLU A 8 11.68 -17.39 10.78
C GLU A 8 12.73 -17.15 9.71
N ARG A 9 13.84 -17.90 9.71
CA ARG A 9 14.85 -17.82 8.63
C ARG A 9 14.28 -18.25 7.28
N ASP A 10 13.49 -19.32 7.26
CA ASP A 10 12.87 -19.83 6.04
C ASP A 10 11.86 -18.81 5.48
N ALA A 11 11.06 -18.18 6.34
CA ALA A 11 10.17 -17.09 5.95
C ALA A 11 10.93 -15.88 5.39
N VAL A 12 12.03 -15.46 6.03
CA VAL A 12 12.87 -14.37 5.52
C VAL A 12 13.48 -14.72 4.16
N ALA A 13 13.98 -15.96 4.00
CA ALA A 13 14.54 -16.43 2.73
C ALA A 13 13.48 -16.46 1.62
N GLN A 14 12.27 -16.91 1.94
CA GLN A 14 11.14 -16.92 1.02
C GLN A 14 10.72 -15.50 0.61
N ALA A 15 10.64 -14.56 1.56
CA ALA A 15 10.35 -13.17 1.26
C ALA A 15 11.45 -12.54 0.39
N GLY A 16 12.73 -12.82 0.68
CA GLY A 16 13.87 -12.35 -0.10
C GLY A 16 13.93 -12.91 -1.53
N ALA A 17 13.33 -14.08 -1.77
CA ALA A 17 13.22 -14.67 -3.11
C ALA A 17 12.01 -14.15 -3.91
N ALA A 18 11.15 -13.31 -3.32
CA ALA A 18 10.02 -12.73 -4.03
C ALA A 18 10.48 -11.79 -5.16
N PRO A 19 9.76 -11.71 -6.29
CA PRO A 19 10.14 -10.89 -7.45
C PRO A 19 9.86 -9.39 -7.24
N MET A 20 10.27 -8.84 -6.08
CA MET A 20 9.93 -7.48 -5.65
C MET A 20 10.43 -6.41 -6.63
N LEU A 21 11.62 -6.55 -7.20
CA LEU A 21 12.15 -5.58 -8.17
C LEU A 21 11.23 -5.43 -9.39
N ALA A 22 10.85 -6.57 -10.00
CA ALA A 22 9.96 -6.55 -11.16
C ALA A 22 8.57 -5.99 -10.82
N GLN A 23 8.05 -6.27 -9.61
CA GLN A 23 6.80 -5.69 -9.13
C GLN A 23 6.90 -4.17 -9.01
N VAL A 24 7.95 -3.67 -8.35
CA VAL A 24 8.19 -2.23 -8.17
C VAL A 24 8.37 -1.53 -9.50
N GLU A 25 9.11 -2.11 -10.45
CA GLU A 25 9.25 -1.56 -11.80
C GLU A 25 7.90 -1.46 -12.53
N ALA A 26 7.09 -2.51 -12.46
CA ALA A 26 5.77 -2.54 -13.08
C ALA A 26 4.78 -1.54 -12.43
N TRP A 27 4.86 -1.37 -11.11
CA TRP A 27 4.05 -0.39 -10.38
C TRP A 27 4.53 1.03 -10.61
N ALA A 28 5.86 1.27 -10.64
CA ALA A 28 6.44 2.59 -10.91
C ALA A 28 6.08 3.11 -12.31
N ALA A 29 5.82 2.22 -13.27
CA ALA A 29 5.32 2.59 -14.59
C ALA A 29 3.88 3.16 -14.59
N VAL A 30 3.13 3.03 -13.50
CA VAL A 30 1.80 3.63 -13.34
C VAL A 30 1.94 4.96 -12.61
N ASN A 31 1.63 6.08 -13.28
CA ASN A 31 1.47 7.35 -12.60
C ASN A 31 0.24 7.26 -11.69
N SER A 32 0.45 7.36 -10.39
CA SER A 32 -0.59 7.35 -9.38
C SER A 32 -0.57 8.64 -8.57
N GLY A 33 -0.37 9.79 -9.21
CA GLY A 33 -0.49 11.09 -8.54
C GLY A 33 -1.80 11.20 -7.75
N THR A 34 -1.79 11.82 -6.56
CA THR A 34 -2.97 11.88 -5.66
C THR A 34 -4.24 12.42 -6.32
N ARG A 35 -4.12 13.26 -7.35
CA ARG A 35 -5.24 13.81 -8.14
C ARG A 35 -5.44 13.17 -9.51
N ASN A 36 -4.62 12.18 -9.87
CA ASN A 36 -4.73 11.42 -11.09
C ASN A 36 -5.66 10.21 -10.87
N LEU A 37 -6.99 10.44 -10.90
CA LEU A 37 -7.99 9.42 -10.56
C LEU A 37 -7.93 8.17 -11.45
N SER A 38 -7.63 8.33 -12.75
CA SER A 38 -7.48 7.18 -13.66
C SER A 38 -6.22 6.37 -13.36
N GLY A 39 -5.12 7.07 -13.02
CA GLY A 39 -3.88 6.48 -12.54
C GLY A 39 -4.05 5.71 -11.23
N LEU A 40 -4.73 6.32 -10.25
CA LEU A 40 -5.07 5.69 -8.97
C LEU A 40 -5.96 4.47 -9.17
N SER A 41 -6.99 4.54 -10.02
CA SER A 41 -7.83 3.38 -10.33
C SER A 41 -7.02 2.24 -10.94
N THR A 42 -6.11 2.55 -11.87
CA THR A 42 -5.21 1.55 -12.47
C THR A 42 -4.29 0.92 -11.41
N MET A 43 -3.73 1.73 -10.52
CA MET A 43 -2.83 1.26 -9.47
C MET A 43 -3.58 0.43 -8.43
N ALA A 44 -4.77 0.86 -8.00
CA ALA A 44 -5.64 0.14 -7.08
C ALA A 44 -5.99 -1.25 -7.61
N ASN A 45 -6.34 -1.38 -8.88
CA ASN A 45 -6.62 -2.68 -9.50
C ASN A 45 -5.39 -3.59 -9.50
N ARG A 46 -4.20 -3.07 -9.85
CA ARG A 46 -2.95 -3.86 -9.82
C ARG A 46 -2.58 -4.30 -8.41
N LEU A 47 -2.81 -3.47 -7.41
CA LEU A 47 -2.60 -3.82 -6.01
C LEU A 47 -3.64 -4.84 -5.54
N ALA A 48 -4.91 -4.69 -5.92
CA ALA A 48 -5.96 -5.65 -5.62
C ALA A 48 -5.61 -7.04 -6.17
N ASP A 49 -5.19 -7.13 -7.44
CA ASP A 49 -4.75 -8.38 -8.06
C ASP A 49 -3.56 -9.01 -7.32
N ALA A 50 -2.57 -8.19 -6.92
CA ALA A 50 -1.38 -8.68 -6.23
C ALA A 50 -1.68 -9.14 -4.79
N PHE A 51 -2.49 -8.39 -4.04
CA PHE A 51 -2.84 -8.69 -2.66
C PHE A 51 -3.94 -9.76 -2.51
N ALA A 52 -4.70 -10.06 -3.58
CA ALA A 52 -5.63 -11.18 -3.63
C ALA A 52 -4.95 -12.56 -3.46
N ALA A 53 -3.61 -12.62 -3.52
CA ALA A 53 -2.85 -13.82 -3.18
C ALA A 53 -2.85 -14.15 -1.68
N LEU A 54 -3.32 -13.25 -0.81
CA LEU A 54 -3.43 -13.44 0.63
C LEU A 54 -4.84 -13.98 1.00
N PRO A 55 -4.97 -14.78 2.06
CA PRO A 55 -6.20 -15.52 2.38
C PRO A 55 -7.21 -14.67 3.15
N GLY A 56 -7.68 -13.57 2.57
CA GLY A 56 -8.63 -12.67 3.21
C GLY A 56 -9.58 -11.99 2.23
N ASP A 57 -10.56 -11.30 2.80
CA ASP A 57 -11.53 -10.53 2.03
C ASP A 57 -10.92 -9.19 1.63
N LEU A 58 -10.86 -8.93 0.34
CA LEU A 58 -10.31 -7.70 -0.25
C LEU A 58 -11.43 -6.86 -0.86
N ALA A 59 -11.44 -5.57 -0.55
CA ALA A 59 -12.37 -4.60 -1.12
C ALA A 59 -11.67 -3.28 -1.49
N LEU A 60 -12.17 -2.66 -2.55
CA LEU A 60 -11.87 -1.26 -2.86
C LEU A 60 -12.96 -0.38 -2.22
N ILE A 61 -12.56 0.40 -1.22
CA ILE A 61 -13.43 1.25 -0.42
C ILE A 61 -13.49 2.64 -1.05
N PRO A 62 -14.70 3.18 -1.34
CA PRO A 62 -14.84 4.55 -1.80
C PRO A 62 -14.27 5.56 -0.78
N PRO A 63 -13.69 6.68 -1.25
CA PRO A 63 -13.15 7.69 -0.35
C PRO A 63 -14.25 8.39 0.45
N ALA A 64 -13.93 8.82 1.67
CA ALA A 64 -14.82 9.72 2.40
C ALA A 64 -14.87 11.11 1.71
N PRO A 65 -16.01 11.82 1.76
CA PRO A 65 -16.09 13.18 1.25
C PRO A 65 -15.06 14.10 1.92
N ALA A 66 -14.41 14.93 1.11
CA ALA A 66 -13.43 15.90 1.57
C ALA A 66 -13.59 17.21 0.81
N GLU A 67 -13.19 18.31 1.45
CA GLU A 67 -13.30 19.66 0.92
C GLU A 67 -11.94 20.38 0.98
N SER A 68 -11.74 21.31 0.06
CA SER A 68 -10.63 22.26 0.07
C SER A 68 -11.18 23.67 0.29
N VAL A 69 -10.42 24.49 1.02
CA VAL A 69 -10.71 25.91 1.21
C VAL A 69 -9.60 26.71 0.55
N ALA A 70 -9.95 27.53 -0.43
CA ALA A 70 -9.00 28.40 -1.10
C ALA A 70 -8.70 29.66 -0.26
N ALA A 71 -7.66 30.41 -0.65
CA ALA A 71 -7.23 31.60 0.08
C ALA A 71 -8.30 32.72 0.14
N ASP A 72 -9.26 32.71 -0.78
CA ASP A 72 -10.41 33.63 -0.81
C ASP A 72 -11.61 33.14 0.04
N GLY A 73 -11.46 32.00 0.72
CA GLY A 73 -12.50 31.38 1.55
C GLY A 73 -13.52 30.56 0.77
N SER A 74 -13.37 30.40 -0.55
CA SER A 74 -14.22 29.52 -1.34
C SER A 74 -13.97 28.05 -1.01
N VAL A 75 -15.05 27.26 -0.96
CA VAL A 75 -15.02 25.83 -0.64
C VAL A 75 -15.33 25.02 -1.88
N SER A 76 -14.55 23.97 -2.13
CA SER A 76 -14.78 23.03 -3.23
C SER A 76 -14.60 21.59 -2.77
N THR A 77 -15.43 20.68 -3.28
CA THR A 77 -15.27 19.23 -3.06
C THR A 77 -13.98 18.72 -3.69
N LEU A 78 -13.31 17.80 -3.01
CA LEU A 78 -12.11 17.12 -3.47
C LEU A 78 -12.39 15.65 -3.77
N ASP A 79 -12.24 15.28 -5.03
CA ASP A 79 -12.30 13.88 -5.46
C ASP A 79 -11.00 13.14 -5.10
N HIS A 80 -11.14 11.89 -4.70
CA HIS A 80 -10.05 10.99 -4.32
C HIS A 80 -10.21 9.61 -4.97
N GLY A 81 -9.12 8.85 -5.01
CA GLY A 81 -9.15 7.44 -5.43
C GLY A 81 -9.87 6.54 -4.42
N HIS A 82 -10.15 5.30 -4.82
CA HIS A 82 -10.57 4.28 -3.85
C HIS A 82 -9.37 3.83 -3.02
N HIS A 83 -9.64 3.40 -1.80
CA HIS A 83 -8.66 2.79 -0.90
C HIS A 83 -8.77 1.27 -0.98
N LEU A 84 -7.69 0.54 -0.78
CA LEU A 84 -7.72 -0.91 -0.68
C LEU A 84 -7.78 -1.31 0.80
N HIS A 85 -8.71 -2.20 1.14
CA HIS A 85 -8.78 -2.83 2.45
C HIS A 85 -8.83 -4.35 2.28
N LEU A 86 -7.86 -5.04 2.88
CA LEU A 86 -7.83 -6.50 2.99
C LEU A 86 -7.95 -6.88 4.47
N SER A 87 -8.81 -7.85 4.80
CA SER A 87 -8.95 -8.38 6.16
C SER A 87 -8.71 -9.89 6.19
N VAL A 88 -7.68 -10.32 6.92
CA VAL A 88 -7.30 -11.72 7.09
C VAL A 88 -7.60 -12.14 8.53
N ARG A 89 -8.39 -13.21 8.66
CA ARG A 89 -8.78 -13.83 9.94
C ARG A 89 -9.28 -12.78 10.97
N PRO A 90 -10.44 -12.14 10.72
CA PRO A 90 -10.92 -11.05 11.57
C PRO A 90 -11.26 -11.46 13.01
N GLU A 91 -11.50 -12.74 13.24
CA GLU A 91 -11.78 -13.33 14.57
C GLU A 91 -10.52 -13.82 15.30
N ALA A 92 -9.33 -13.65 14.73
CA ALA A 92 -8.10 -14.04 15.39
C ALA A 92 -7.88 -13.24 16.69
N PRO A 93 -7.38 -13.87 17.77
CA PRO A 93 -7.17 -13.20 19.05
C PRO A 93 -6.07 -12.14 19.01
N VAL A 94 -5.14 -12.26 18.05
CA VAL A 94 -4.08 -11.29 17.80
C VAL A 94 -4.27 -10.75 16.39
N ARG A 95 -4.43 -9.43 16.28
CA ARG A 95 -4.58 -8.73 15.00
C ARG A 95 -3.63 -7.57 14.87
N MET A 96 -3.02 -7.43 13.70
CA MET A 96 -2.14 -6.30 13.35
C MET A 96 -2.76 -5.47 12.23
N LEU A 97 -2.35 -4.21 12.09
CA LEU A 97 -2.65 -3.37 10.93
C LEU A 97 -1.33 -3.05 10.21
N PHE A 98 -1.34 -3.22 8.90
CA PHE A 98 -0.30 -2.77 7.99
C PHE A 98 -0.87 -1.68 7.09
N THR A 99 -0.22 -0.52 7.07
CA THR A 99 -0.66 0.62 6.29
C THR A 99 0.33 0.94 5.18
N GLY A 100 -0.20 1.47 4.09
CA GLY A 100 0.58 2.08 3.03
C GLY A 100 -0.27 3.01 2.17
N HIS A 101 0.32 3.60 1.15
CA HIS A 101 -0.35 4.45 0.19
C HIS A 101 0.06 4.10 -1.24
N MET A 102 -0.88 4.20 -2.16
CA MET A 102 -0.64 3.96 -3.58
C MET A 102 -0.39 5.26 -4.35
N ASP A 103 -0.82 6.38 -3.78
CA ASP A 103 -0.63 7.67 -4.40
C ASP A 103 0.82 8.15 -4.33
N THR A 104 1.15 9.13 -5.16
CA THR A 104 2.46 9.77 -5.17
C THR A 104 2.30 11.27 -5.29
N VAL A 105 3.33 12.02 -4.90
CA VAL A 105 3.41 13.46 -5.15
C VAL A 105 3.41 13.90 -6.62
N TYR A 106 3.48 13.00 -7.60
CA TYR A 106 3.69 13.36 -9.01
C TYR A 106 2.38 13.49 -9.80
N PRO A 107 1.97 14.70 -10.24
CA PRO A 107 0.80 14.88 -11.10
C PRO A 107 0.88 14.11 -12.43
N ALA A 108 -0.25 13.99 -13.12
CA ALA A 108 -0.36 13.28 -14.40
C ALA A 108 0.56 13.84 -15.50
N ASP A 109 0.80 15.15 -15.50
CA ASP A 109 1.62 15.89 -16.47
C ASP A 109 3.06 16.13 -15.99
N HIS A 110 3.43 15.65 -14.80
CA HIS A 110 4.76 15.85 -14.26
C HIS A 110 5.82 15.18 -15.15
N PRO A 111 7.00 15.77 -15.40
CA PRO A 111 7.99 15.21 -16.34
C PRO A 111 8.67 13.93 -15.84
N PHE A 112 8.70 13.69 -14.52
CA PHE A 112 9.29 12.48 -13.93
C PHE A 112 8.29 11.31 -13.93
N GLN A 113 8.23 10.61 -15.06
CA GLN A 113 7.31 9.47 -15.28
C GLN A 113 8.02 8.15 -15.57
N ARG A 114 9.34 8.19 -15.77
CA ARG A 114 10.12 7.04 -16.23
C ARG A 114 11.10 6.59 -15.15
N LEU A 115 11.13 5.29 -14.96
CA LEU A 115 12.15 4.63 -14.16
C LEU A 115 13.47 4.59 -14.94
N ARG A 116 14.58 4.78 -14.23
CA ARG A 116 15.94 4.60 -14.74
C ARG A 116 16.81 3.88 -13.71
N THR A 117 17.77 3.09 -14.19
CA THR A 117 18.82 2.50 -13.35
C THR A 117 19.96 3.50 -13.19
N LEU A 118 20.45 3.69 -11.96
CA LEU A 118 21.53 4.63 -11.64
C LEU A 118 22.89 3.96 -11.41
N GLY A 119 22.94 2.62 -11.28
CA GLY A 119 24.14 1.85 -10.93
C GLY A 119 24.02 1.24 -9.53
N ASP A 120 24.90 0.29 -9.19
CA ASP A 120 24.98 -0.34 -7.86
C ASP A 120 23.65 -0.89 -7.31
N GLY A 121 22.81 -1.43 -8.20
CA GLY A 121 21.47 -1.94 -7.84
C GLY A 121 20.44 -0.86 -7.52
N THR A 122 20.76 0.42 -7.74
CA THR A 122 19.86 1.55 -7.47
C THR A 122 18.99 1.85 -8.69
N ILE A 123 17.68 1.95 -8.45
CA ILE A 123 16.68 2.43 -9.41
C ILE A 123 16.08 3.76 -8.95
N ASN A 124 15.75 4.62 -9.90
CA ASN A 124 15.14 5.92 -9.66
C ASN A 124 13.91 6.05 -10.56
N GLY A 125 12.73 6.09 -9.95
CA GLY A 125 11.45 6.20 -10.64
C GLY A 125 10.36 6.75 -9.71
N PRO A 126 9.22 7.18 -10.27
CA PRO A 126 8.14 7.81 -9.51
C PRO A 126 7.50 6.82 -8.53
N GLY A 127 7.54 7.18 -7.26
CA GLY A 127 7.00 6.41 -6.15
C GLY A 127 7.73 5.10 -5.84
N VAL A 128 8.94 4.89 -6.39
CA VAL A 128 9.73 3.66 -6.14
C VAL A 128 10.05 3.50 -4.66
N ALA A 129 10.59 4.54 -4.02
CA ALA A 129 10.86 4.55 -2.59
C ALA A 129 9.60 4.85 -1.78
N ASP A 130 8.78 5.78 -2.26
CA ASP A 130 7.61 6.32 -1.57
C ASP A 130 6.31 6.11 -2.37
N MET A 131 5.58 5.02 -2.17
CA MET A 131 5.96 3.89 -1.32
C MET A 131 5.79 2.52 -1.99
N LYS A 132 5.88 2.44 -3.32
CA LYS A 132 5.68 1.20 -4.08
C LYS A 132 6.67 0.10 -3.66
N GLY A 133 7.90 0.47 -3.31
CA GLY A 133 8.89 -0.45 -2.72
C GLY A 133 8.43 -1.03 -1.38
N GLY A 134 7.90 -0.18 -0.48
CA GLY A 134 7.35 -0.60 0.80
C GLY A 134 6.18 -1.58 0.63
N LEU A 135 5.28 -1.30 -0.31
CA LEU A 135 4.16 -2.21 -0.64
C LEU A 135 4.65 -3.58 -1.13
N ALA A 136 5.73 -3.62 -1.92
CA ALA A 136 6.27 -4.88 -2.44
C ALA A 136 6.91 -5.71 -1.32
N VAL A 137 7.65 -5.06 -0.42
CA VAL A 137 8.22 -5.69 0.78
C VAL A 137 7.12 -6.22 1.69
N MET A 138 6.07 -5.43 1.94
CA MET A 138 4.92 -5.83 2.75
C MET A 138 4.26 -7.09 2.18
N LEU A 139 3.95 -7.10 0.88
CA LEU A 139 3.31 -8.25 0.23
C LEU A 139 4.21 -9.50 0.30
N ALA A 140 5.52 -9.36 0.05
CA ALA A 140 6.48 -10.47 0.13
C ALA A 140 6.54 -11.05 1.55
N ALA A 141 6.61 -10.18 2.57
CA ALA A 141 6.64 -10.59 3.97
C ALA A 141 5.36 -11.31 4.39
N LEU A 142 4.18 -10.76 4.07
CA LEU A 142 2.90 -11.38 4.39
C LEU A 142 2.74 -12.75 3.73
N ARG A 143 3.09 -12.87 2.44
CA ARG A 143 3.07 -14.18 1.75
C ARG A 143 4.00 -15.21 2.40
N ALA A 144 5.17 -14.79 2.86
CA ALA A 144 6.08 -15.67 3.57
C ALA A 144 5.53 -16.08 4.94
N VAL A 145 4.92 -15.15 5.69
CA VAL A 145 4.28 -15.44 6.98
C VAL A 145 3.11 -16.41 6.81
N GLU A 146 2.26 -16.23 5.80
CA GLU A 146 1.17 -17.18 5.49
C GLU A 146 1.70 -18.59 5.20
N ALA A 147 2.83 -18.71 4.49
CA ALA A 147 3.43 -20.00 4.19
C ALA A 147 3.94 -20.77 5.43
N THR A 148 4.13 -20.08 6.57
CA THR A 148 4.48 -20.73 7.84
C THR A 148 3.27 -21.33 8.57
N GLY A 149 2.04 -21.05 8.11
CA GLY A 149 0.80 -21.44 8.80
C GLY A 149 0.48 -20.56 10.02
N SER A 150 0.99 -19.33 10.05
CA SER A 150 0.76 -18.39 11.15
C SER A 150 -0.75 -18.14 11.38
N PRO A 151 -1.25 -18.23 12.63
CA PRO A 151 -2.67 -18.00 12.93
C PRO A 151 -3.02 -16.52 13.12
N ILE A 152 -2.04 -15.60 13.01
CA ILE A 152 -2.24 -14.16 13.28
C ILE A 152 -3.22 -13.58 12.25
N GLY A 153 -4.20 -12.80 12.72
CA GLY A 153 -5.03 -12.00 11.82
C GLY A 153 -4.38 -10.66 11.52
N TYR A 154 -4.73 -10.04 10.41
CA TYR A 154 -4.26 -8.69 10.11
C TYR A 154 -5.16 -8.00 9.10
N ASP A 155 -5.03 -6.69 9.05
CA ASP A 155 -5.62 -5.88 8.00
C ASP A 155 -4.50 -5.18 7.24
N VAL A 156 -4.68 -5.05 5.94
CA VAL A 156 -3.87 -4.17 5.10
C VAL A 156 -4.77 -3.05 4.60
N VAL A 157 -4.37 -1.81 4.86
CA VAL A 157 -5.04 -0.62 4.31
C VAL A 157 -4.04 0.12 3.43
N ILE A 158 -4.33 0.21 2.13
CA ILE A 158 -3.57 1.02 1.18
C ILE A 158 -4.44 2.18 0.74
N ASN A 159 -4.18 3.38 1.26
CA ASN A 159 -4.94 4.57 0.89
C ASN A 159 -4.40 5.21 -0.40
N SER A 160 -5.06 6.28 -0.85
CA SER A 160 -4.83 6.90 -2.16
C SER A 160 -4.65 8.42 -2.05
N ASP A 161 -4.37 8.91 -0.86
CA ASP A 161 -4.38 10.34 -0.54
C ASP A 161 -3.40 10.74 0.58
N GLU A 162 -2.42 9.88 0.88
CA GLU A 162 -1.47 10.09 1.98
C GLU A 162 -0.67 11.37 1.79
N GLU A 163 -0.23 11.62 0.56
CA GLU A 163 0.62 12.75 0.16
C GLU A 163 -0.09 14.11 0.31
N THR A 164 -1.41 14.08 0.58
CA THR A 164 -2.24 15.26 0.84
C THR A 164 -2.88 15.25 2.23
N GLY A 165 -2.39 14.40 3.13
CA GLY A 165 -2.79 14.34 4.54
C GLY A 165 -3.87 13.32 4.86
N SER A 166 -4.15 12.35 3.98
CA SER A 166 -5.10 11.24 4.22
C SER A 166 -6.52 11.67 4.58
N VAL A 167 -6.98 12.83 4.09
CA VAL A 167 -8.28 13.42 4.49
C VAL A 167 -9.48 12.52 4.18
N SER A 168 -9.43 11.76 3.10
CA SER A 168 -10.50 10.84 2.68
C SER A 168 -10.38 9.44 3.27
N SER A 169 -9.17 9.04 3.70
CA SER A 169 -8.88 7.71 4.26
C SER A 169 -8.75 7.67 5.77
N ALA A 170 -8.64 8.82 6.45
CA ALA A 170 -8.42 8.90 7.89
C ALA A 170 -9.45 8.11 8.70
N ALA A 171 -10.73 8.20 8.34
CA ALA A 171 -11.80 7.45 9.02
C ALA A 171 -11.66 5.93 8.82
N LEU A 172 -11.24 5.48 7.63
CA LEU A 172 -10.99 4.07 7.34
C LEU A 172 -9.78 3.55 8.15
N LEU A 173 -8.67 4.30 8.16
CA LEU A 173 -7.46 3.96 8.92
C LEU A 173 -7.76 3.88 10.42
N ALA A 174 -8.43 4.88 10.99
CA ALA A 174 -8.83 4.89 12.39
C ALA A 174 -9.77 3.73 12.71
N SER A 175 -10.66 3.36 11.78
CA SER A 175 -11.54 2.21 11.92
C SER A 175 -10.78 0.88 11.94
N ALA A 176 -9.84 0.71 11.01
CA ALA A 176 -9.03 -0.49 10.89
C ALA A 176 -8.07 -0.68 12.07
N ALA A 177 -7.59 0.41 12.69
CA ALA A 177 -6.68 0.35 13.83
C ALA A 177 -7.34 -0.12 15.14
N ARG A 178 -8.67 -0.09 15.25
CA ARG A 178 -9.36 -0.49 16.49
C ARG A 178 -9.11 -1.96 16.82
N GLY A 179 -8.69 -2.20 18.06
CA GLY A 179 -8.48 -3.56 18.59
C GLY A 179 -7.24 -4.28 18.03
N LYS A 180 -6.32 -3.56 17.38
CA LYS A 180 -5.05 -4.13 16.90
C LYS A 180 -3.99 -4.06 17.99
N VAL A 181 -3.14 -5.08 18.05
CA VAL A 181 -1.98 -5.11 18.96
C VAL A 181 -0.83 -4.24 18.44
N ALA A 182 -0.82 -3.96 17.14
CA ALA A 182 0.10 -3.05 16.45
C ALA A 182 -0.64 -2.42 15.28
N ALA A 183 -0.54 -1.09 15.15
CA ALA A 183 -1.19 -0.26 14.13
C ALA A 183 -0.35 0.98 13.84
#